data_AF-A0A0B2SBK5-F1
#
_entry.id   AF-A0A0B2SBK5-F1
#
_cell.length_a   1.000
_cell.length_b   1.000
_cell.length_c   1.000
_cell.angle_alpha   90.00
_cell.angle_beta   90.00
_cell.angle_gamma   90.00
#
_symmetry.space_group_name_H-M   'P 1'
#
loop_
_entity.id
_entity.type
_entity.pdbx_description
1 polymer ?
#
loop_
_entity_poly.entity_id
_entity_poly.type
_entity_poly.pdbx_seq_one_letter_code
_entity_poly.pdbx_strand_id
1 'polypeptide(L)' 'MAWNNVRDHPGMIQVFLGENGLCDIKGNKLPCLVCVSREKRAGYHHHKKGGAMNALVRVSA' A
#
# COMPACT_ATOMS: atom_id res chain seq x y z
N MET A 1 -11.78 5.49 4.19
CA MET A 1 -11.47 6.92 4.06
C MET A 1 -11.26 7.21 2.57
N ALA A 2 -12.06 8.09 1.99
CA ALA A 2 -12.12 8.25 0.53
C ALA A 2 -10.92 9.05 0.01
N TRP A 3 -10.30 8.51 -1.04
CA TRP A 3 -9.25 9.14 -1.84
C TRP A 3 -9.86 10.14 -2.82
N ASN A 4 -10.43 11.24 -2.31
CA ASN A 4 -11.14 12.20 -3.17
C ASN A 4 -10.22 13.24 -3.85
N ASN A 5 -8.93 13.28 -3.49
CA ASN A 5 -7.97 14.19 -4.11
C ASN A 5 -6.58 13.54 -4.26
N VAL A 6 -6.11 13.37 -5.50
CA VAL A 6 -4.83 12.72 -5.81
C VAL A 6 -3.59 13.53 -5.42
N ARG A 7 -3.77 14.81 -5.06
CA ARG A 7 -2.72 15.72 -4.60
C ARG A 7 -2.73 15.94 -3.09
N ASP A 8 -3.84 15.63 -2.42
CA ASP A 8 -4.00 15.81 -0.98
C ASP A 8 -4.86 14.68 -0.40
N HIS A 9 -4.21 13.71 0.24
CA HIS A 9 -4.86 12.56 0.85
C HIS A 9 -3.96 12.00 1.95
N PRO A 10 -4.56 11.41 3.00
CA PRO A 10 -3.80 10.70 4.00
C PRO A 10 -3.17 9.43 3.43
N GLY A 11 -2.14 8.94 4.11
CA GLY A 11 -1.61 7.61 3.87
C GLY A 11 -2.66 6.53 4.17
N MET A 12 -2.56 5.39 3.50
CA MET A 12 -3.45 4.25 3.68
C MET A 12 -2.66 2.96 3.56
N ILE A 13 -2.87 2.03 4.50
CA ILE A 13 -2.35 0.67 4.42
C ILE A 13 -3.54 -0.27 4.48
N GLN A 14 -3.65 -1.15 3.49
CA GLN A 14 -4.70 -2.15 3.42
C GLN A 14 -4.07 -3.52 3.27
N VAL A 15 -4.31 -4.38 4.27
CA VAL A 15 -3.85 -5.76 4.26
C VAL A 15 -4.96 -6.63 3.70
N PHE A 16 -4.72 -7.22 2.55
CA PHE A 16 -5.51 -8.29 1.98
C PHE A 16 -4.83 -9.62 2.34
N LEU A 17 -5.63 -10.66 2.60
CA LEU A 17 -5.10 -11.99 2.95
C LEU A 17 -4.28 -11.96 4.26
N GLY A 18 -4.88 -11.49 5.36
CA GLY A 18 -4.27 -11.40 6.70
C GLY A 18 -3.88 -12.77 7.31
N GLU A 19 -3.63 -12.84 8.63
CA GLU A 19 -3.05 -14.02 9.32
C GLU A 19 -3.73 -15.37 9.03
N ASN A 20 -5.03 -15.37 8.76
CA ASN A 20 -5.80 -16.58 8.47
C ASN A 20 -5.65 -17.07 7.01
N GLY A 21 -5.07 -16.25 6.12
CA GLY A 21 -4.82 -16.54 4.71
C GLY A 21 -6.07 -16.79 3.87
N LEU A 22 -5.93 -16.72 2.55
CA LEU A 22 -6.78 -17.53 1.65
C LEU A 22 -5.94 -18.69 1.15
N CYS A 23 -6.59 -19.82 0.88
CA CYS A 23 -5.99 -20.88 0.08
C CYS A 23 -6.36 -20.72 -1.39
N ASP A 24 -5.44 -21.08 -2.28
CA ASP A 24 -5.77 -21.26 -3.69
C ASP A 24 -6.70 -22.48 -3.89
N ILE A 25 -7.13 -22.70 -5.13
CA ILE A 25 -7.97 -23.85 -5.51
C ILE A 25 -7.32 -25.23 -5.24
N LYS A 26 -6.01 -25.27 -4.97
CA LYS A 26 -5.25 -26.48 -4.63
C LYS A 26 -5.00 -26.62 -3.12
N GLY A 27 -5.49 -25.68 -2.30
CA GLY A 27 -5.29 -25.68 -0.85
C GLY A 27 -3.99 -25.02 -0.37
N ASN A 28 -3.21 -24.39 -1.25
CA ASN A 28 -1.97 -23.71 -0.86
C ASN A 28 -2.27 -22.32 -0.30
N LYS A 29 -1.63 -21.96 0.81
CA LYS A 29 -1.74 -20.62 1.39
C LYS A 29 -1.22 -19.57 0.42
N LEU A 30 -2.05 -18.57 0.14
CA LEU A 30 -1.66 -17.41 -0.64
C LEU A 30 -0.81 -16.46 0.22
N PRO A 31 0.19 -15.79 -0.38
CA PRO A 31 0.97 -14.77 0.31
C PRO A 31 0.07 -13.59 0.71
N CYS A 32 0.40 -12.96 1.84
CA CYS A 32 -0.24 -11.72 2.30
C CYS A 32 -0.03 -10.62 1.26
N LEU A 33 -1.12 -9.96 0.85
CA LEU A 33 -1.09 -8.89 -0.13
C LEU A 33 -1.32 -7.56 0.58
N VAL A 34 -0.30 -6.72 0.68
CA VAL A 34 -0.43 -5.40 1.31
C VAL A 34 -0.47 -4.31 0.23
N CYS A 35 -1.56 -3.54 0.20
CA CYS A 35 -1.67 -2.34 -0.61
C CYS A 35 -1.29 -1.12 0.24
N VAL A 36 -0.36 -0.32 -0.26
CA VAL A 36 0.14 0.87 0.44
C VAL A 36 -0.09 2.09 -0.43
N SER A 37 -0.69 3.11 0.17
CA SER A 37 -0.81 4.45 -0.38
C SER A 37 -0.09 5.43 0.51
N ARG A 38 0.76 6.25 -0.10
CA ARG A 38 1.54 7.28 0.61
C ARG A 38 0.68 8.50 0.84
N GLU A 39 0.88 9.21 1.94
CA GLU A 39 0.37 10.56 2.08
C GLU A 39 0.94 11.47 0.98
N LYS A 40 0.11 12.35 0.43
CA LYS A 40 0.56 13.50 -0.35
C LYS A 40 -0.14 14.74 0.14
N ARG A 41 0.58 15.85 0.06
CA ARG A 41 0.11 17.21 0.35
C ARG A 41 0.49 18.11 -0.81
N ALA A 42 -0.37 19.08 -1.12
CA ALA A 42 -0.04 20.13 -2.08
C ALA A 42 1.22 20.89 -1.60
N GLY A 43 2.11 21.26 -2.53
CA GLY A 43 3.38 21.93 -2.21
C GLY A 43 4.55 21.00 -1.91
N TYR A 44 4.34 19.69 -1.75
CA TYR A 44 5.42 18.73 -1.49
C TYR A 44 5.82 17.94 -2.75
N HIS A 45 7.12 17.89 -3.01
CA HIS A 45 7.65 17.06 -4.08
C HIS A 45 7.65 15.58 -3.65
N HIS A 46 7.05 14.71 -4.47
CA HIS A 46 6.69 13.35 -4.08
C HIS A 46 7.51 12.26 -4.81
N HIS A 47 8.57 12.66 -5.52
CA HIS A 47 9.56 11.81 -6.20
C HIS A 47 8.98 10.70 -7.09
N LYS A 48 7.74 10.88 -7.59
CA LYS A 48 7.03 9.98 -8.52
C LYS A 48 7.24 8.50 -8.16
N LYS A 49 7.81 7.71 -9.09
CA LYS A 49 8.09 6.27 -8.94
C LYS A 49 9.18 5.97 -7.90
N GLY A 50 10.28 6.75 -7.89
CA GLY A 50 11.38 6.54 -6.95
C GLY A 50 10.92 6.69 -5.50
N GLY A 51 10.15 7.73 -5.21
CA GLY A 51 9.54 7.90 -3.88
C GLY A 51 8.54 6.80 -3.52
N ALA A 52 7.84 6.23 -4.51
CA ALA A 52 6.90 5.13 -4.27
C ALA A 52 7.66 3.87 -3.83
N MET A 53 8.73 3.54 -4.55
CA MET A 53 9.56 2.38 -4.24
C MET A 53 10.23 2.51 -2.88
N ASN A 54 10.78 3.69 -2.56
CA ASN A 54 11.42 3.94 -1.27
C ASN A 54 10.44 3.80 -0.10
N ALA A 55 9.18 4.23 -0.28
CA ALA A 55 8.18 4.04 0.76
C ALA A 55 7.81 2.56 0.94
N LEU A 56 7.68 1.80 -0.16
CA LEU A 56 7.42 0.36 -0.07
C LEU A 56 8.51 -0.35 0.72
N VAL A 57 9.79 -0.05 0.44
CA VAL A 57 10.93 -0.61 1.17
C VAL A 57 10.87 -0.29 2.67
N ARG A 58 10.47 0.92 3.04
CA ARG A 58 10.37 1.34 4.45
C ARG A 58 9.19 0.72 5.19
N VAL A 59 8.11 0.38 4.48
CA VAL A 59 6.90 -0.23 5.07
C VAL A 59 7.05 -1.75 5.17
N SER A 60 7.89 -2.37 4.35
CA SER A 60 8.16 -3.81 4.37
C SER A 60 9.26 -4.26 5.33
N ALA A 61 10.00 -3.32 5.93
CA ALA A 61 11.08 -3.58 6.88
C ALA A 61 10.55 -3.63 8.31
#